data_AF-A0A6L9XXC2-F1
#
_entry.id   AF-A0A6L9XXC2-F1
#
_cell.length_a   1.000
_cell.length_b   1.000
_cell.length_c   1.000
_cell.angle_alpha   90.00
_cell.angle_beta   90.00
_cell.angle_gamma   90.00
#
_symmetry.space_group_name_H-M   'P 1'
#
loop_
_entity.id
_entity.type
_entity.pdbx_description
1 polymer ?
#
loop_
_entity_poly.entity_id
_entity_poly.type
_entity_poly.pdbx_seq_one_letter_code
_entity_poly.pdbx_strand_id
1 'polypeptide(L)'
;MKCVPGTSSSAPLLAILASPPSETSGARTLARVDLAAGLAGCDGYVVGNLFAQATADVVEISSVGANPTHWMSARLLLEPLLLQSTNVLFAWGKSEPTGLAREFHRSQVNWLKSKTSEISATVWMVGDEPRHPSRWQRYTAARHPQMAFKDALRLALQVDMAQQVGT
;
A
#
# COMPACT_ATOMS: atom_id res chain seq x y z
N MET A 1 -29.89 -28.62 -15.34
CA MET A 1 -29.67 -27.54 -14.35
C MET A 1 -28.19 -27.23 -14.32
N LYS A 2 -27.77 -26.07 -14.86
CA LYS A 2 -26.38 -25.62 -14.76
C LYS A 2 -26.25 -24.84 -13.45
N CYS A 3 -25.45 -25.34 -12.52
CA CYS A 3 -25.02 -24.55 -11.37
C CYS A 3 -24.23 -23.36 -11.89
N VAL A 4 -24.76 -22.15 -11.69
CA VAL A 4 -24.02 -20.91 -11.88
C VAL A 4 -23.12 -20.77 -10.66
N PRO A 5 -21.78 -20.73 -10.80
CA PRO A 5 -20.92 -20.45 -9.66
C PRO A 5 -21.24 -19.05 -9.17
N GLY A 6 -21.56 -18.94 -7.88
CA GLY A 6 -21.77 -17.66 -7.21
C GLY A 6 -20.59 -16.73 -7.45
N THR A 7 -20.91 -15.48 -7.74
CA THR A 7 -20.01 -14.34 -7.63
C THR A 7 -19.31 -14.40 -6.28
N SER A 8 -18.07 -14.87 -6.28
CA SER A 8 -17.22 -14.83 -5.09
C SER A 8 -16.94 -13.34 -4.86
N SER A 9 -17.47 -12.79 -3.78
CA SER A 9 -17.13 -11.42 -3.35
C SER A 9 -15.61 -11.40 -3.14
N SER A 10 -14.88 -10.76 -4.03
CA SER A 10 -13.42 -10.69 -3.95
C SER A 10 -13.05 -9.81 -2.76
N ALA A 11 -12.20 -10.30 -1.85
CA ALA A 11 -11.83 -9.56 -0.65
C ALA A 11 -11.28 -8.15 -1.00
N PRO A 12 -11.50 -7.12 -0.17
CA PRO A 12 -11.03 -5.78 -0.45
C PRO A 12 -9.50 -5.72 -0.48
N LEU A 13 -8.96 -4.77 -1.24
CA LEU A 13 -7.52 -4.50 -1.28
C LEU A 13 -7.11 -3.68 -0.04
N LEU A 14 -6.24 -4.22 0.82
CA LEU A 14 -5.64 -3.44 1.90
C LEU A 14 -4.49 -2.59 1.35
N ALA A 15 -4.71 -1.29 1.19
CA ALA A 15 -3.67 -0.35 0.78
C ALA A 15 -2.89 0.18 1.98
N ILE A 16 -1.58 -0.07 1.99
CA ILE A 16 -0.67 0.43 3.01
C ILE A 16 0.01 1.72 2.52
N LEU A 17 -0.38 2.84 3.12
CA LEU A 17 0.16 4.17 2.85
C LEU A 17 1.19 4.57 3.92
N ALA A 18 1.86 5.72 3.73
CA ALA A 18 2.87 6.19 4.68
C ALA A 18 2.25 6.64 6.00
N SER A 19 1.30 7.57 5.93
CA SER A 19 0.63 8.21 7.07
C SER A 19 -0.72 8.77 6.64
N PRO A 20 -1.63 9.04 7.59
CA PRO A 20 -2.84 9.80 7.32
C PRO A 20 -2.51 11.20 6.78
N PRO A 21 -3.34 11.77 5.89
CA PRO A 21 -3.12 13.14 5.43
C PRO A 21 -3.37 14.14 6.57
N SER A 22 -2.49 15.12 6.73
CA SER A 22 -2.61 16.16 7.76
C SER A 22 -3.51 17.34 7.33
N GLU A 23 -3.45 17.73 6.06
CA GLU A 23 -4.08 18.99 5.59
C GLU A 23 -5.15 18.81 4.51
N THR A 24 -5.27 17.62 3.91
CA THR A 24 -6.18 17.38 2.79
C THR A 24 -7.07 16.17 3.04
N SER A 25 -8.17 16.05 2.31
CA SER A 25 -9.04 14.86 2.37
C SER A 25 -8.38 13.59 1.83
N GLY A 26 -7.21 13.68 1.18
CA GLY A 26 -6.57 12.54 0.52
C GLY A 26 -7.35 11.98 -0.68
N ALA A 27 -8.47 12.59 -1.10
CA ALA A 27 -9.41 12.03 -2.07
C ALA A 27 -8.75 11.61 -3.40
N ARG A 28 -7.77 12.37 -3.89
CA ARG A 28 -7.03 12.00 -5.12
C ARG A 28 -6.17 10.76 -4.95
N THR A 29 -5.55 10.59 -3.78
CA THR A 29 -4.78 9.39 -3.44
C THR A 29 -5.73 8.20 -3.34
N LEU A 30 -6.85 8.37 -2.63
CA LEU A 30 -7.86 7.33 -2.43
C LEU A 30 -8.53 6.89 -3.74
N ALA A 31 -8.87 7.82 -4.64
CA ALA A 31 -9.41 7.48 -5.97
C ALA A 31 -8.44 6.66 -6.82
N ARG A 32 -7.13 6.80 -6.60
CA ARG A 32 -6.12 5.97 -7.28
C ARG A 32 -6.05 4.59 -6.65
N VAL A 33 -6.11 4.50 -5.32
CA VAL A 33 -6.19 3.22 -4.60
C VAL A 33 -7.44 2.44 -5.05
N ASP A 34 -8.58 3.11 -5.14
CA ASP A 34 -9.84 2.53 -5.63
C ASP A 34 -9.69 1.97 -7.05
N LEU A 35 -9.07 2.76 -7.95
CA LEU A 35 -8.76 2.28 -9.30
C LEU A 35 -7.85 1.05 -9.28
N ALA A 36 -6.82 1.02 -8.43
CA ALA A 36 -5.92 -0.13 -8.32
C ALA A 36 -6.65 -1.37 -7.78
N ALA A 37 -7.56 -1.21 -6.80
CA ALA A 37 -8.40 -2.30 -6.30
C ALA A 37 -9.24 -2.91 -7.41
N GLY A 38 -9.93 -2.08 -8.20
CA GLY A 38 -10.72 -2.56 -9.34
C GLY A 38 -9.86 -3.23 -10.43
N LEU A 39 -8.63 -2.75 -10.65
CA LEU A 39 -7.69 -3.38 -11.59
C LEU A 39 -7.11 -4.71 -11.08
N ALA A 40 -6.95 -4.85 -9.76
CA ALA A 40 -6.56 -6.10 -9.10
C ALA A 40 -7.73 -7.09 -8.94
N GLY A 41 -8.95 -6.70 -9.34
CA GLY A 41 -10.14 -7.54 -9.21
C GLY A 41 -10.68 -7.66 -7.78
N CYS A 42 -10.35 -6.72 -6.89
CA CYS A 42 -10.85 -6.64 -5.52
C CYS A 42 -12.17 -5.87 -5.44
N ASP A 43 -13.03 -6.21 -4.48
CA ASP A 43 -14.27 -5.47 -4.21
C ASP A 43 -13.99 -4.31 -3.24
N GLY A 44 -13.50 -3.21 -3.80
CA GLY A 44 -13.13 -2.02 -3.04
C GLY A 44 -11.80 -2.14 -2.30
N TYR A 45 -11.59 -1.26 -1.32
CA TYR A 45 -10.32 -1.14 -0.61
C TYR A 45 -10.50 -0.71 0.84
N VAL A 46 -9.48 -1.00 1.64
CA VAL A 46 -9.31 -0.49 3.01
C VAL A 46 -7.92 0.16 3.09
N VAL A 47 -7.76 1.18 3.93
CA VAL A 47 -6.47 1.87 4.10
C VAL A 47 -5.88 1.58 5.48
N GLY A 48 -4.61 1.20 5.47
CA GLY A 48 -3.74 1.18 6.63
C GLY A 48 -2.53 2.09 6.43
N ASN A 49 -1.88 2.53 7.50
CA ASN A 49 -0.72 3.42 7.42
C ASN A 49 0.48 2.85 8.17
N LEU A 50 1.69 2.99 7.63
CA LEU A 50 2.93 2.62 8.32
C LEU A 50 3.18 3.45 9.58
N PHE A 51 2.69 4.68 9.60
CA PHE A 51 2.85 5.64 10.68
C PHE A 51 1.49 6.21 11.09
N ALA A 52 1.17 6.20 12.38
CA ALA A 52 -0.19 6.51 12.86
C ALA A 52 -0.48 8.02 12.92
N GLN A 53 0.55 8.84 13.10
CA GLN A 53 0.40 10.29 13.17
C GLN A 53 0.24 10.86 11.77
N ALA A 54 -0.73 11.76 11.60
CA ALA A 54 -0.93 12.46 10.33
C ALA A 54 0.27 13.34 10.01
N THR A 55 0.77 13.28 8.77
CA THR A 55 1.90 14.09 8.30
C THR A 55 1.69 14.48 6.84
N ALA A 56 2.25 15.61 6.42
CA ALA A 56 2.20 16.08 5.04
C ALA A 56 3.16 15.31 4.13
N ASP A 57 4.36 14.97 4.64
CA ASP A 57 5.40 14.30 3.87
C ASP A 57 6.40 13.52 4.74
N VAL A 58 7.41 12.93 4.08
CA VAL A 58 8.48 12.15 4.72
C VAL A 58 9.46 13.00 5.55
N VAL A 59 9.55 14.30 5.27
CA VAL A 59 10.40 15.23 6.04
C VAL A 59 9.78 15.42 7.42
N GLU A 60 8.47 15.62 7.48
CA GLU A 60 7.75 15.69 8.75
C GLU A 60 7.81 14.36 9.52
N ILE A 61 7.68 13.21 8.84
CA ILE A 61 7.92 11.89 9.47
C ILE A 61 9.33 11.79 10.04
N SER A 62 10.33 12.41 9.44
CA SER A 62 11.71 12.39 9.96
C SER A 62 11.83 13.10 11.31
N SER A 63 11.03 14.15 11.53
CA SER A 63 10.99 14.89 12.80
C SER A 63 10.14 14.17 13.85
N VAL A 64 8.87 13.90 13.52
CA VAL A 64 7.89 13.35 14.49
C VAL A 64 8.12 11.85 14.73
N GLY A 65 8.60 11.13 13.71
CA GLY A 65 8.86 9.71 13.76
C GLY A 65 10.08 9.29 14.59
N ALA A 66 10.80 10.23 15.20
CA ALA A 66 11.79 9.90 16.22
C ALA A 66 11.14 9.29 17.48
N ASN A 67 9.84 9.51 17.70
CA ASN A 67 9.08 8.86 18.76
C ASN A 67 8.58 7.48 18.32
N PRO A 68 9.03 6.37 18.95
CA PRO A 68 8.61 5.01 18.59
C PRO A 68 7.11 4.75 18.78
N THR A 69 6.44 5.51 19.66
CA THR A 69 5.02 5.32 19.99
C THR A 69 4.12 5.38 18.77
N HIS A 70 4.38 6.31 17.84
CA HIS A 70 3.55 6.46 16.64
C HIS A 70 3.68 5.27 15.67
N TRP A 71 4.83 4.61 15.63
CA TRP A 71 5.05 3.39 14.85
C TRP A 71 4.37 2.18 15.51
N MET A 72 4.45 2.08 16.84
CA MET A 72 3.76 1.02 17.60
C MET A 72 2.24 1.13 17.48
N SER A 73 1.69 2.33 17.61
CA SER A 73 0.25 2.57 17.39
C SER A 73 -0.18 2.17 15.97
N ALA A 74 0.66 2.42 14.96
CA ALA A 74 0.38 1.99 13.60
C ALA A 74 0.32 0.46 13.47
N ARG A 75 1.22 -0.28 14.15
CA ARG A 75 1.17 -1.75 14.17
C ARG A 75 -0.13 -2.26 14.78
N LEU A 76 -0.55 -1.72 15.92
CA LEU A 76 -1.78 -2.13 16.59
C LEU A 76 -3.02 -1.95 15.72
N LEU A 77 -3.04 -0.90 14.88
CA LEU A 77 -4.12 -0.66 13.92
C LEU A 77 -4.00 -1.54 12.67
N LEU A 78 -2.79 -1.79 12.19
CA LEU A 78 -2.53 -2.56 10.97
C LEU A 78 -2.70 -4.06 11.15
N GLU A 79 -2.30 -4.61 12.30
CA GLU A 79 -2.31 -6.05 12.55
C GLU A 79 -3.67 -6.72 12.33
N PRO A 80 -4.80 -6.23 12.88
CA PRO A 80 -6.10 -6.85 12.61
C PRO A 80 -6.53 -6.73 11.14
N LEU A 81 -6.10 -5.67 10.43
CA LEU A 81 -6.38 -5.51 8.99
C LEU A 81 -5.58 -6.54 8.18
N LEU A 82 -4.31 -6.73 8.50
CA LEU A 82 -3.45 -7.72 7.85
C LEU A 82 -4.01 -9.13 8.02
N LEU A 83 -4.39 -9.52 9.24
CA LEU A 83 -4.93 -10.87 9.52
C LEU A 83 -6.22 -11.21 8.73
N GLN A 84 -6.95 -10.20 8.25
CA GLN A 84 -8.19 -10.36 7.49
C GLN A 84 -7.99 -10.20 5.98
N SER A 85 -6.79 -9.85 5.53
CA SER A 85 -6.53 -9.46 4.15
C SER A 85 -5.81 -10.56 3.37
N THR A 86 -6.32 -10.86 2.18
CA THR A 86 -5.64 -11.74 1.21
C THR A 86 -4.96 -10.96 0.09
N ASN A 87 -5.29 -9.67 -0.07
CA ASN A 87 -4.70 -8.76 -1.04
C ASN A 87 -4.17 -7.52 -0.33
N VAL A 88 -2.88 -7.23 -0.48
CA VAL A 88 -2.23 -6.09 0.17
C VAL A 88 -1.48 -5.28 -0.88
N LEU A 89 -1.75 -3.98 -0.97
CA LEU A 89 -1.04 -3.04 -1.84
C LEU A 89 -0.02 -2.25 -1.04
N PHE A 90 1.25 -2.34 -1.42
CA PHE A 90 2.30 -1.51 -0.84
C PHE A 90 2.41 -0.18 -1.58
N ALA A 91 2.14 0.93 -0.89
CA ALA A 91 2.01 2.24 -1.52
C ALA A 91 2.46 3.41 -0.61
N TRP A 92 3.42 3.20 0.28
CA TRP A 92 3.90 4.25 1.20
C TRP A 92 4.93 5.21 0.58
N GLY A 93 5.51 4.90 -0.56
CA GLY A 93 6.55 5.70 -1.21
C GLY A 93 7.95 5.11 -1.04
N LYS A 94 8.89 5.67 -1.81
CA LYS A 94 10.26 5.15 -1.88
C LYS A 94 11.25 5.89 -1.00
N SER A 95 10.89 7.11 -0.60
CA SER A 95 11.74 7.94 0.23
C SER A 95 11.64 7.45 1.67
N GLU A 96 12.78 7.16 2.27
CA GLU A 96 12.86 6.89 3.70
C GLU A 96 12.97 8.20 4.48
N PRO A 97 12.46 8.25 5.72
CA PRO A 97 12.80 9.32 6.64
C PRO A 97 14.30 9.31 6.98
N THR A 98 14.76 10.33 7.70
CA THR A 98 16.14 10.48 8.15
C THR A 98 16.24 10.31 9.67
N GLY A 99 17.47 10.21 10.21
CA GLY A 99 17.71 10.06 11.64
C GLY A 99 17.10 8.79 12.24
N LEU A 100 16.71 8.85 13.52
CA LEU A 100 16.11 7.73 14.25
C LEU A 100 14.80 7.22 13.60
N ALA A 101 14.03 8.11 12.99
CA ALA A 101 12.81 7.74 12.27
C ALA A 101 13.08 6.74 11.13
N ARG A 102 14.27 6.79 10.51
CA ARG A 102 14.68 5.82 9.47
C ARG A 102 14.76 4.40 10.02
N GLU A 103 15.33 4.24 11.22
CA GLU A 103 15.49 2.93 11.84
C GLU A 103 14.13 2.32 12.20
N PHE A 104 13.25 3.13 12.78
CA PHE A 104 11.87 2.71 13.06
C PHE A 104 11.08 2.41 11.79
N HIS A 105 11.21 3.24 10.75
CA HIS A 105 10.60 2.98 9.44
C HIS A 105 11.05 1.64 8.85
N ARG A 106 12.35 1.35 8.85
CA ARG A 106 12.87 0.07 8.33
C ARG A 106 12.37 -1.12 9.16
N SER A 107 12.36 -0.99 10.48
CA SER A 107 11.77 -2.01 11.38
C SER A 107 10.29 -2.23 11.07
N GLN A 108 9.53 -1.15 10.84
CA GLN A 108 8.12 -1.21 10.47
C GLN A 108 7.90 -1.93 9.13
N VAL A 109 8.68 -1.58 8.10
CA VAL A 109 8.59 -2.22 6.78
C VAL A 109 8.96 -3.71 6.85
N ASN A 110 10.00 -4.06 7.62
CA ASN A 110 10.39 -5.46 7.80
C ASN A 110 9.32 -6.26 8.54
N TRP A 111 8.73 -5.68 9.60
CA TRP A 111 7.60 -6.29 10.31
C TRP A 111 6.41 -6.50 9.37
N LEU A 112 6.03 -5.50 8.58
CA LEU A 112 4.93 -5.60 7.62
C LEU A 112 5.19 -6.73 6.61
N LYS A 113 6.38 -6.77 6.02
CA LYS A 113 6.79 -7.81 5.05
C LYS A 113 6.79 -9.22 5.66
N SER A 114 7.18 -9.36 6.92
CA SER A 114 7.07 -10.63 7.65
C SER A 114 5.61 -11.02 7.80
N LYS A 115 4.76 -10.10 8.24
CA LYS A 115 3.33 -10.35 8.46
C LYS A 115 2.59 -10.70 7.19
N THR A 116 2.85 -10.02 6.07
CA THR A 116 2.23 -10.36 4.77
C THR A 116 2.67 -11.72 4.26
N SER A 117 3.93 -12.11 4.51
CA SER A 117 4.45 -13.43 4.21
C SER A 117 3.81 -14.52 5.08
N GLU A 118 3.69 -14.30 6.40
CA GLU A 118 3.07 -15.22 7.37
C GLU A 118 1.63 -15.58 7.02
N ILE A 119 0.86 -14.60 6.51
CA ILE A 119 -0.54 -14.80 6.09
C ILE A 119 -0.68 -15.19 4.61
N SER A 120 0.45 -15.37 3.90
CA SER A 120 0.48 -15.66 2.46
C SER A 120 -0.36 -14.71 1.61
N ALA A 121 -0.35 -13.42 1.95
CA ALA A 121 -1.10 -12.41 1.19
C ALA A 121 -0.51 -12.20 -0.21
N THR A 122 -1.37 -11.95 -1.18
CA THR A 122 -0.96 -11.44 -2.50
C THR A 122 -0.56 -9.98 -2.34
N VAL A 123 0.73 -9.71 -2.48
CA VAL A 123 1.28 -8.35 -2.37
C VAL A 123 1.33 -7.70 -3.74
N TRP A 124 0.72 -6.53 -3.87
CA TRP A 124 0.67 -5.72 -5.08
C TRP A 124 1.57 -4.49 -4.93
N MET A 125 2.22 -4.09 -6.03
CA MET A 125 3.02 -2.86 -6.15
C MET A 125 2.86 -2.23 -7.53
N VAL A 126 3.13 -0.93 -7.63
CA VAL A 126 3.15 -0.24 -8.92
C VAL A 126 4.58 -0.16 -9.43
N GLY A 127 4.88 -1.03 -10.38
CA GLY A 127 6.18 -1.18 -11.01
C GLY A 127 7.21 -1.46 -9.96
N ASP A 128 7.17 -2.69 -9.42
CA ASP A 128 8.13 -3.35 -8.51
C ASP A 128 8.56 -2.64 -7.21
N GLU A 129 8.07 -1.44 -6.95
CA GLU A 129 8.39 -0.66 -5.75
C GLU A 129 7.11 -0.18 -5.05
N PRO A 130 7.16 0.10 -3.73
CA PRO A 130 6.00 0.57 -2.97
C PRO A 130 5.68 2.04 -3.26
N ARG A 131 5.48 2.39 -4.54
CA ARG A 131 5.34 3.78 -4.99
C ARG A 131 4.07 4.39 -4.41
N HIS A 132 4.19 5.60 -3.89
CA HIS A 132 3.03 6.35 -3.39
C HIS A 132 2.03 6.67 -4.52
N PRO A 133 0.71 6.60 -4.31
CA PRO A 133 -0.27 6.80 -5.38
C PRO A 133 -0.18 8.19 -6.03
N SER A 134 0.30 9.20 -5.31
CA SER A 134 0.56 10.53 -5.87
C SER A 134 1.53 10.51 -7.07
N ARG A 135 2.45 9.52 -7.13
CA ARG A 135 3.50 9.38 -8.14
C ARG A 135 3.15 8.44 -9.29
N TRP A 136 2.09 7.64 -9.20
CA TRP A 136 1.77 6.62 -10.22
C TRP A 136 1.59 7.21 -11.61
N GLN A 137 0.82 8.29 -11.75
CA GLN A 137 0.59 8.93 -13.05
C GLN A 137 1.90 9.40 -13.71
N ARG A 138 2.82 9.97 -12.93
CA ARG A 138 4.15 10.36 -13.44
C ARG A 138 4.97 9.14 -13.85
N TYR A 139 4.95 8.09 -13.03
CA TYR A 139 5.65 6.83 -13.32
C TYR A 139 5.16 6.18 -14.62
N THR A 140 3.84 6.03 -14.75
CA THR A 140 3.22 5.40 -15.91
C THR A 140 3.37 6.25 -17.17
N ALA A 141 3.22 7.58 -17.08
CA ALA A 141 3.42 8.46 -18.24
C ALA A 141 4.86 8.41 -18.77
N ALA A 142 5.86 8.27 -17.90
CA ALA A 142 7.25 8.14 -18.31
C ALA A 142 7.55 6.81 -19.05
N ARG A 143 6.80 5.73 -18.75
CA ARG A 143 7.00 4.39 -19.34
C ARG A 143 6.06 4.09 -20.50
N HIS A 144 4.89 4.70 -20.49
CA HIS A 144 3.79 4.44 -21.41
C HIS A 144 3.17 5.78 -21.85
N PRO A 145 3.94 6.66 -22.52
CA PRO A 145 3.53 8.05 -22.78
C PRO A 145 2.28 8.19 -23.64
N GLN A 146 1.97 7.19 -24.45
CA GLN A 146 0.82 7.17 -25.37
C GLN A 146 -0.39 6.42 -24.81
N MET A 147 -0.33 5.93 -23.57
CA MET A 147 -1.43 5.19 -22.95
C MET A 147 -2.22 6.06 -21.99
N ALA A 148 -3.53 5.83 -21.95
CA ALA A 148 -4.36 6.36 -20.88
C ALA A 148 -3.87 5.84 -19.51
N PHE A 149 -3.99 6.68 -18.48
CA PHE A 149 -3.45 6.36 -17.15
C PHE A 149 -3.97 5.02 -16.60
N LYS A 150 -5.27 4.72 -16.77
CA LYS A 150 -5.87 3.47 -16.31
C LYS A 150 -5.20 2.23 -16.92
N ASP A 151 -4.97 2.24 -18.22
CA ASP A 151 -4.40 1.09 -18.93
C ASP A 151 -2.90 0.96 -18.64
N ALA A 152 -2.18 2.08 -18.57
CA ALA A 152 -0.80 2.09 -18.15
C ALA A 152 -0.62 1.63 -16.69
N LEU A 153 -1.56 1.99 -15.80
CA LEU A 153 -1.57 1.51 -14.42
C LEU A 153 -1.85 0.00 -14.35
N ARG A 154 -2.75 -0.53 -15.17
CA ARG A 154 -3.00 -1.98 -15.24
C ARG A 154 -1.71 -2.76 -15.58
N LEU A 155 -0.90 -2.26 -16.51
CA LEU A 155 0.38 -2.89 -16.87
C LEU A 155 1.44 -2.75 -15.76
N ALA A 156 1.40 -1.63 -15.03
CA ALA A 156 2.35 -1.36 -13.96
C ALA A 156 1.98 -2.03 -12.63
N LEU A 157 0.71 -2.34 -12.37
CA LEU A 157 0.25 -2.99 -11.15
C LEU A 157 0.60 -4.48 -11.20
N GLN A 158 1.54 -4.89 -10.37
CA GLN A 158 2.17 -6.21 -10.42
C GLN A 158 2.17 -6.86 -9.04
N VAL A 159 2.11 -8.18 -9.03
CA VAL A 159 2.31 -8.98 -7.81
C VAL A 159 3.80 -9.03 -7.49
N ASP A 160 4.15 -8.81 -6.24
CA ASP A 160 5.50 -9.01 -5.74
C ASP A 160 5.81 -10.50 -5.65
N MET A 161 6.43 -11.03 -6.71
CA MET A 161 6.79 -12.43 -6.81
C MET A 161 7.82 -12.85 -5.74
N ALA A 162 8.61 -11.91 -5.18
CA ALA A 162 9.59 -12.23 -4.14
C ALA A 162 8.93 -12.56 -2.79
N GLN A 163 7.72 -12.06 -2.55
CA GLN A 163 6.91 -12.39 -1.37
C GLN A 163 6.07 -13.67 -1.56
N GLN A 164 6.02 -14.24 -2.76
CA GLN A 164 5.19 -15.41 -3.09
C GLN A 164 5.94 -16.75 -2.98
N VAL A 165 7.27 -16.75 -2.81
CA VAL A 165 8.12 -17.96 -2.80
C VAL A 165 8.43 -18.47 -1.38
N GLY A 166 7.61 -18.10 -0.39
CA GLY A 166 7.73 -18.61 0.97
C GLY A 166 7.08 -19.99 1.13
N THR A 167 7.80 -21.06 0.79
CA THR A 167 7.51 -22.46 1.19
C THR A 167 8.63 -23.01 2.03
#